data_AF-A0AAW2HCR6-F1
#
_entry.id   AF-A0AAW2HCR6-F1
#
_cell.length_a   1.000
_cell.length_b   1.000
_cell.length_c   1.000
_cell.angle_alpha   90.00
_cell.angle_beta   90.00
_cell.angle_gamma   90.00
#
_symmetry.space_group_name_H-M   'P 1'
#
loop_
_entity.id
_entity.type
_entity.pdbx_description
1 polymer ?
#
loop_
_entity_poly.entity_id
_entity_poly.type
_entity_poly.pdbx_seq_one_letter_code
_entity_poly.pdbx_strand_id
1 'polypeptide(L)'
;MCFVCHFNRDDFISSDAMSKLRQKNPGTIRTPEEDRGRENFTMTHFVDVHRSGVISGHVSSLCGEAKDATYTREVDIQNWANLPGECDDRFSE
;
A
#
# COMPACT_ATOMS: atom_id res chain seq x y z
N MET A 1 -9.01 -1.75 -13.06
CA MET A 1 -9.54 -1.72 -11.68
C MET A 1 -8.35 -1.67 -10.73
N CYS A 2 -8.37 -0.77 -9.75
CA CYS A 2 -7.30 -0.58 -8.76
C CYS A 2 -7.91 -0.56 -7.34
N PHE A 3 -7.17 -1.10 -6.38
CA PHE A 3 -7.55 -1.15 -4.97
C PHE A 3 -6.45 -0.50 -4.15
N VAL A 4 -6.81 0.47 -3.32
CA VAL A 4 -5.87 1.24 -2.49
C VAL A 4 -6.21 1.03 -1.02
N CYS A 5 -5.27 0.49 -0.25
CA CYS A 5 -5.39 0.30 1.19
C CYS A 5 -4.24 0.96 1.94
N HIS A 6 -4.50 1.34 3.19
CA HIS A 6 -3.46 1.78 4.12
C HIS A 6 -2.93 0.56 4.88
N PHE A 7 -1.61 0.45 5.01
CA PHE A 7 -0.93 -0.59 5.78
C PHE A 7 0.14 0.05 6.67
N ASN A 8 0.41 -0.54 7.84
CA ASN A 8 1.50 -0.09 8.67
C ASN A 8 2.82 -0.73 8.22
N ARG A 9 3.94 -0.12 8.63
CA ARG A 9 5.28 -0.62 8.31
C ARG A 9 5.51 -2.06 8.80
N ASP A 10 4.87 -2.44 9.89
CA ASP A 10 5.02 -3.76 10.51
C ASP A 10 4.18 -4.84 9.82
N ASP A 11 3.23 -4.44 8.97
CA ASP A 11 2.33 -5.36 8.26
C ASP A 11 2.93 -5.86 6.93
N PHE A 12 4.05 -5.28 6.48
CA PHE A 12 4.66 -5.61 5.19
C PHE A 12 6.17 -5.80 5.25
N ILE A 13 6.66 -6.82 4.54
CA ILE A 13 8.10 -7.04 4.34
C ILE A 13 8.51 -6.32 3.05
N SER A 14 9.36 -5.29 3.17
CA SER A 14 9.80 -4.53 2.00
C SER A 14 10.51 -5.40 0.95
N SER A 15 10.35 -5.03 -0.32
CA SER A 15 11.03 -5.68 -1.45
C SER A 15 12.55 -5.68 -1.29
N ASP A 16 13.12 -4.64 -0.69
CA ASP A 16 14.55 -4.56 -0.40
C ASP A 16 14.99 -5.55 0.67
N ALA A 17 14.19 -5.75 1.72
CA ALA A 17 14.49 -6.74 2.74
C ALA A 17 14.48 -8.16 2.14
N MET A 18 13.52 -8.46 1.27
CA MET A 18 13.47 -9.73 0.55
C MET A 18 14.63 -9.89 -0.45
N SER A 19 15.01 -8.83 -1.15
CA SER A 19 16.13 -8.83 -2.08
C SER A 19 17.46 -9.07 -1.37
N LYS A 20 17.71 -8.39 -0.24
CA LYS A 20 18.91 -8.60 0.59
C LYS A 20 18.99 -10.02 1.13
N LEU A 21 17.86 -10.59 1.55
CA LEU A 21 17.79 -11.97 2.00
C LEU A 21 18.19 -12.96 0.89
N ARG A 22 17.66 -12.76 -0.32
CA ARG A 22 17.92 -13.62 -1.49
C ARG A 22 19.31 -13.45 -2.09
N GLN A 23 19.91 -12.26 -1.98
CA GLN A 23 21.32 -12.05 -2.35
C GLN A 23 22.26 -12.93 -1.52
N LYS A 24 21.99 -13.04 -0.21
CA LYS A 24 22.81 -13.87 0.69
C LYS A 24 22.48 -15.35 0.57
N ASN A 25 21.21 -15.69 0.35
CA ASN A 25 20.73 -17.05 0.25
C ASN A 25 19.63 -17.17 -0.83
N PRO A 26 19.96 -17.58 -2.07
CA PRO A 26 19.04 -17.53 -3.21
C PRO A 26 17.72 -18.29 -2.99
N GLY A 27 17.76 -19.38 -2.20
CA GLY A 27 16.62 -20.25 -1.92
C GLY A 27 15.83 -19.91 -0.65
N THR A 28 16.21 -18.90 0.14
CA THR A 28 15.52 -18.62 1.40
C THR A 28 14.15 -17.99 1.16
N ILE A 29 13.12 -18.64 1.70
CA ILE A 29 11.76 -18.13 1.78
C ILE A 29 11.54 -17.66 3.22
N ARG A 30 11.11 -16.41 3.40
CA ARG A 30 10.70 -15.90 4.72
C ARG A 30 9.26 -16.35 4.97
N THR A 31 9.07 -17.15 6.01
CA THR A 31 7.75 -17.47 6.54
C THR A 31 7.30 -16.37 7.50
N PRO A 32 6.01 -16.02 7.53
CA PRO A 32 5.48 -15.15 8.58
C PRO A 32 5.76 -15.77 9.96
N GLU A 33 6.10 -14.93 10.94
CA GLU A 33 6.32 -15.37 12.33
C GLU A 33 5.01 -15.80 12.99
N GLU A 34 3.90 -15.17 12.59
CA GLU A 34 2.55 -15.44 13.05
C GLU A 34 1.63 -15.65 11.85
N ASP A 35 0.91 -16.77 11.82
CA ASP A 35 -0.15 -17.00 10.83
C ASP A 35 -1.44 -16.35 11.31
N ARG A 36 -1.67 -15.11 10.88
CA ARG A 36 -2.90 -14.35 11.15
C ARG A 36 -4.11 -14.82 10.30
N GLY A 37 -3.93 -15.83 9.45
CA GLY A 37 -4.98 -16.36 8.60
C GLY A 37 -5.31 -15.44 7.41
N ARG A 38 -6.56 -15.53 6.93
CA ARG A 38 -7.05 -14.76 5.79
C ARG A 38 -8.09 -13.75 6.25
N GLU A 39 -7.89 -12.49 5.91
CA GLU A 39 -8.86 -11.43 6.12
C GLU A 39 -9.57 -11.07 4.82
N ASN A 40 -10.90 -10.91 4.90
CA ASN A 40 -11.72 -10.48 3.77
C ASN A 40 -11.95 -8.98 3.85
N PHE A 41 -11.52 -8.25 2.82
CA PHE A 41 -11.71 -6.82 2.73
C PHE A 41 -12.76 -6.47 1.68
N THR A 42 -13.69 -5.59 2.05
CA THR A 42 -14.70 -5.06 1.13
C THR A 42 -14.35 -3.61 0.83
N MET A 43 -14.04 -3.30 -0.44
CA MET A 43 -13.74 -1.96 -0.89
C MET A 43 -14.95 -1.33 -1.55
N THR A 44 -15.66 -0.48 -0.81
CA THR A 44 -16.92 0.14 -1.22
C THR A 44 -16.77 1.58 -1.68
N HIS A 45 -15.71 2.27 -1.26
CA HIS A 45 -15.53 3.70 -1.55
C HIS A 45 -14.71 3.91 -2.81
N PHE A 46 -15.10 4.90 -3.60
CA PHE A 46 -14.38 5.30 -4.81
C PHE A 46 -13.34 6.37 -4.49
N VAL A 47 -12.17 6.29 -5.13
CA VAL A 47 -11.10 7.28 -5.01
C VAL A 47 -10.92 8.00 -6.34
N ASP A 48 -10.97 9.34 -6.30
CA ASP A 48 -10.59 10.16 -7.44
C ASP A 48 -9.07 10.16 -7.60
N VAL A 49 -8.59 9.44 -8.61
CA VAL A 49 -7.15 9.29 -8.95
C VAL A 49 -6.49 10.63 -9.26
N HIS A 50 -7.23 11.63 -9.73
CA HIS A 50 -6.66 12.96 -9.99
C HIS A 50 -6.40 13.75 -8.71
N ARG A 51 -7.13 13.45 -7.64
CA ARG A 51 -7.00 14.11 -6.33
C ARG A 51 -6.28 13.24 -5.29
N SER A 52 -5.93 12.00 -5.64
CA SER A 52 -5.29 11.04 -4.73
C SER A 52 -3.88 11.43 -4.27
N GLY A 53 -3.29 12.49 -4.84
CA GLY A 53 -2.00 13.04 -4.41
C GLY A 53 -1.97 13.47 -2.93
N VAL A 54 -3.13 13.76 -2.33
CA VAL A 54 -3.23 14.05 -0.89
C VAL A 54 -3.04 12.81 -0.01
N ILE A 55 -3.22 11.62 -0.58
CA ILE A 55 -2.99 10.33 0.09
C ILE A 55 -1.56 9.86 -0.18
N SER A 56 -1.20 9.79 -1.47
CA SER A 56 0.16 9.45 -1.91
C SER A 56 0.33 9.86 -3.38
N GLY A 57 1.50 10.42 -3.70
CA GLY A 57 1.87 10.75 -5.08
C GLY A 57 1.91 9.54 -6.01
N HIS A 58 2.07 8.32 -5.49
CA HIS A 58 2.15 7.10 -6.28
C HIS A 58 0.80 6.58 -6.76
N VAL A 59 -0.30 6.96 -6.12
CA VAL A 59 -1.63 6.45 -6.52
C VAL A 59 -2.01 6.93 -7.92
N SER A 60 -1.64 8.16 -8.27
CA SER A 60 -1.93 8.72 -9.59
C SER A 60 -1.12 8.04 -10.71
N SER A 61 0.14 7.66 -10.43
CA SER A 61 1.00 6.97 -11.40
C SER A 61 0.63 5.49 -11.54
N LEU A 62 0.36 4.80 -10.44
CA LEU A 62 0.05 3.36 -10.44
C LEU A 62 -1.38 3.06 -10.91
N CYS A 63 -2.34 3.91 -10.56
CA CYS A 63 -3.76 3.69 -10.87
C CYS A 63 -4.31 4.61 -11.97
N GLY A 64 -3.43 5.31 -12.70
CA GLY A 64 -3.78 6.24 -13.78
C GLY A 64 -4.57 5.62 -14.94
N GLU A 65 -4.43 4.31 -15.18
CA GLU A 65 -5.22 3.57 -16.18
C GLU A 65 -6.63 3.21 -15.68
N ALA A 66 -6.83 3.17 -14.36
CA ALA A 66 -8.05 2.71 -13.71
C ALA A 66 -8.84 3.85 -13.05
N LYS A 67 -8.90 5.01 -13.72
CA LYS A 67 -9.50 6.26 -13.19
C LYS A 67 -10.91 6.04 -12.63
N ASP A 68 -11.78 5.38 -13.40
CA ASP A 68 -13.18 5.18 -13.06
C ASP A 68 -13.44 3.89 -12.25
N ALA A 69 -12.38 3.17 -11.88
CA ALA A 69 -12.47 1.90 -11.17
C ALA A 69 -11.39 1.77 -10.10
N THR A 70 -11.20 2.82 -9.29
CA THR A 70 -10.29 2.81 -8.13
C THR A 70 -11.08 2.83 -6.83
N TYR A 71 -10.84 1.84 -5.97
CA TYR A 71 -11.62 1.62 -4.75
C TYR A 71 -10.75 1.58 -3.49
N THR A 72 -11.35 1.92 -2.35
CA THR A 72 -10.72 1.87 -1.02
C THR A 72 -11.73 1.51 0.08
N ARG A 73 -11.26 1.30 1.31
CA ARG A 73 -12.10 1.10 2.51
C ARG A 73 -12.31 2.41 3.25
N GLU A 74 -13.42 2.51 3.97
CA GLU A 74 -13.71 3.66 4.83
C GLU A 74 -12.63 3.85 5.91
N VAL A 75 -12.17 2.74 6.51
CA VAL A 75 -11.15 2.76 7.57
C VAL A 75 -9.82 3.32 7.05
N ASP A 76 -9.46 3.05 5.80
CA ASP A 76 -8.24 3.58 5.18
C ASP A 76 -8.33 5.10 5.01
N ILE A 77 -9.50 5.63 4.62
CA ILE A 77 -9.76 7.07 4.52
C ILE A 77 -9.62 7.75 5.88
N GLN A 78 -10.18 7.15 6.94
CA GLN A 78 -10.04 7.66 8.29
C GLN A 78 -8.58 7.66 8.76
N ASN A 79 -7.83 6.60 8.45
CA ASN A 79 -6.40 6.53 8.75
C ASN A 79 -5.64 7.66 8.06
N TRP A 80 -5.86 7.89 6.76
CA TRP A 80 -5.21 8.99 6.04
C TRP A 80 -5.60 10.36 6.56
N ALA A 81 -6.85 10.57 6.96
CA ALA A 81 -7.31 11.84 7.54
C ALA A 81 -6.66 12.14 8.90
N ASN A 82 -6.25 11.10 9.64
CA ASN A 82 -5.60 11.23 10.94
C ASN A 82 -4.08 11.40 10.85
N LEU A 83 -3.47 11.13 9.68
CA LEU A 83 -2.05 11.35 9.49
C LEU A 83 -1.77 12.86 9.43
N PRO A 84 -0.84 13.39 10.23
CA PRO A 84 -0.32 14.74 9.98
C PRO A 84 0.26 14.72 8.58
N GLY A 85 -0.05 15.72 7.75
CA GLY A 85 0.29 15.74 6.33
C GLY A 85 1.79 15.58 6.08
N GLU A 86 2.25 14.34 6.00
CA GLU A 86 3.59 13.99 5.55
C GLU A 86 3.54 14.02 4.03
N CYS A 87 3.83 15.20 3.48
CA CYS A 87 4.43 15.30 2.15
C CYS A 87 5.79 14.59 2.21
N ASP A 88 5.78 13.25 2.16
CA ASP A 88 7.00 12.45 2.29
C ASP A 88 7.63 12.21 0.91
N ASP A 89 8.53 13.12 0.55
CA ASP A 89 9.57 12.98 -0.48
C ASP A 89 10.59 11.87 -0.11
N ARG A 90 10.14 10.64 0.19
CA ARG A 90 11.04 9.51 0.55
C ARG A 90 10.93 8.28 -0.35
N PHE A 91 10.30 8.40 -1.52
CA PHE A 91 10.47 7.45 -2.62
C PHE A 91 11.24 8.10 -3.76
N SER A 92 12.51 8.38 -3.51
CA SER A 92 13.50 8.67 -4.54
C SER A 92 14.81 7.99 -4.16
N GLU A 93 14.84 6.67 -4.35
CA GLU A 93 16.05 5.87 -4.57
C GLU A 93 15.71 4.77 -5.59
#